data_AF-A0A1I1MAA5-F1
#
_entry.id   AF-A0A1I1MAA5-F1
#
_cell.length_a   1.000
_cell.length_b   1.000
_cell.length_c   1.000
_cell.angle_alpha   90.00
_cell.angle_beta   90.00
_cell.angle_gamma   90.00
#
_symmetry.space_group_name_H-M   'P 1'
#
loop_
_entity.id
_entity.type
_entity.pdbx_description
1 polymer ?
#
loop_
_entity_poly.entity_id
_entity_poly.type
_entity_poly.pdbx_seq_one_letter_code
_entity_poly.pdbx_strand_id
1 'polypeptide(L)'
;MWKNMVLEIEKIEKSFNGKLNTPATDTEVQRLRERVKENFNVDLPSEYEEFLKTVNGLDFDGLVLYGVDPSLLETERDEQICGLIETNEIWYENEFQKEYLFLGDSNIAWFCKNLSDGTYLELDKPSGTVMETYDDCNTMLEEALKVTLL
;
A
#
# COMPACT_ATOMS: atom_id res chain seq x y z
N MET A 1 -11.15 7.30 -8.08
CA MET A 1 -11.44 8.61 -7.45
C MET A 1 -10.63 8.82 -6.17
N TRP A 2 -9.81 7.84 -5.76
CA TRP A 2 -8.91 7.90 -4.61
C TRP A 2 -7.98 9.12 -4.52
N LYS A 3 -7.53 9.71 -5.65
CA LYS A 3 -6.69 10.92 -5.61
C LYS A 3 -7.36 12.10 -4.89
N ASN A 4 -8.68 12.25 -5.05
CA ASN A 4 -9.42 13.30 -4.34
C ASN A 4 -9.47 13.02 -2.83
N MET A 5 -9.56 11.75 -2.44
CA MET A 5 -9.51 11.32 -1.03
C MET A 5 -8.14 11.61 -0.42
N VAL A 6 -7.05 11.37 -1.16
CA VAL A 6 -5.70 11.78 -0.72
C VAL A 6 -5.62 13.29 -0.50
N LEU A 7 -6.22 14.10 -1.37
CA LEU A 7 -6.30 15.56 -1.15
C LEU A 7 -7.17 15.95 0.05
N GLU A 8 -8.18 15.17 0.39
CA GLU A 8 -9.00 15.37 1.60
C GLU A 8 -8.21 15.03 2.85
N ILE A 9 -7.52 13.89 2.87
CA ILE A 9 -6.60 13.49 3.94
C ILE A 9 -5.52 14.55 4.13
N GLU A 10 -4.93 15.08 3.05
CA GLU A 10 -3.93 16.14 3.14
C GLU A 10 -4.46 17.40 3.86
N LYS A 11 -5.72 17.76 3.64
CA LYS A 11 -6.35 18.90 4.33
C LYS A 11 -6.55 18.59 5.82
N ILE A 12 -6.94 17.37 6.15
CA ILE A 12 -7.11 16.92 7.55
C ILE A 12 -5.77 16.95 8.26
N GLU A 13 -4.73 16.32 7.71
CA GLU A 13 -3.36 16.33 8.23
C GLU A 13 -2.86 17.75 8.50
N LYS A 14 -3.00 18.65 7.52
CA LYS A 14 -2.60 20.06 7.65
C LYS A 14 -3.33 20.77 8.80
N SER A 15 -4.57 20.40 9.11
CA SER A 15 -5.32 20.97 10.24
C SER A 15 -4.73 20.60 11.61
N PHE A 16 -3.94 19.52 11.67
CA PHE A 16 -3.20 19.05 12.85
C PHE A 16 -1.69 19.34 12.76
N ASN A 17 -1.26 20.24 11.87
CA ASN A 17 0.16 20.52 11.57
C ASN A 17 0.94 19.30 11.04
N GLY A 18 0.25 18.27 10.58
CA GLY A 18 0.81 17.13 9.88
C GLY A 18 0.99 17.40 8.38
N LYS A 19 1.53 16.40 7.69
CA LYS A 19 1.70 16.40 6.23
C LYS A 19 1.67 14.97 5.72
N LEU A 20 1.26 14.81 4.47
CA LEU A 20 1.44 13.54 3.76
C LEU A 20 2.91 13.27 3.45
N ASN A 21 3.22 11.99 3.23
CA ASN A 21 4.52 11.56 2.77
C ASN A 21 4.85 12.18 1.40
N THR A 22 6.12 12.53 1.23
CA THR A 22 6.65 13.06 -0.02
C THR A 22 6.47 12.00 -1.10
N PRO A 23 5.96 12.35 -2.31
CA PRO A 23 5.84 11.41 -3.41
C PRO A 23 7.13 10.65 -3.71
N ALA A 24 7.01 9.40 -4.14
CA ALA A 24 8.15 8.64 -4.65
C ALA A 24 8.56 9.16 -6.03
N THR A 25 9.86 9.20 -6.31
CA THR A 25 10.37 9.55 -7.64
C THR A 25 10.21 8.36 -8.60
N ASP A 26 10.26 8.61 -9.91
CA ASP A 26 10.26 7.52 -10.90
C ASP A 26 11.42 6.54 -10.68
N THR A 27 12.57 7.02 -10.19
CA THR A 27 13.73 6.16 -9.90
C THR A 27 13.48 5.28 -8.68
N GLU A 28 12.91 5.82 -7.61
CA GLU A 28 12.55 5.06 -6.41
C GLU A 28 11.50 3.99 -6.71
N VAL A 29 10.47 4.35 -7.49
CA VAL A 29 9.44 3.39 -7.92
C VAL A 29 10.01 2.33 -8.86
N GLN A 30 10.92 2.70 -9.77
CA GLN A 30 11.60 1.72 -10.62
C GLN A 30 12.39 0.71 -9.81
N ARG A 31 13.15 1.15 -8.79
CA ARG A 31 13.89 0.26 -7.88
C ARG A 31 12.95 -0.65 -7.11
N LEU A 32 11.84 -0.12 -6.59
CA LEU A 32 10.83 -0.93 -5.90
C LEU A 32 10.26 -1.99 -6.84
N ARG A 33 9.86 -1.62 -8.05
CA ARG A 33 9.33 -2.55 -9.06
C ARG A 33 10.30 -3.70 -9.33
N GLU A 34 11.58 -3.39 -9.57
CA GLU A 34 12.63 -4.39 -9.79
C GLU A 34 12.75 -5.33 -8.59
N ARG A 35 12.77 -4.77 -7.37
CA ARG A 35 12.94 -5.55 -6.15
C ARG A 35 11.73 -6.40 -5.78
N VAL A 36 10.51 -5.91 -6.03
CA VAL A 36 9.26 -6.70 -5.91
C VAL A 36 9.29 -7.87 -6.89
N LYS A 37 9.76 -7.64 -8.13
CA LYS A 37 9.89 -8.72 -9.12
C LYS A 37 10.90 -9.77 -8.68
N GLU A 38 12.04 -9.35 -8.16
CA GLU A 38 13.09 -10.25 -7.67
C GLU A 38 12.65 -11.06 -6.44
N ASN A 39 12.01 -10.41 -5.47
CA ASN A 39 11.66 -11.03 -4.19
C ASN A 39 10.41 -11.92 -4.28
N PHE A 40 9.42 -11.50 -5.06
CA PHE A 40 8.08 -12.11 -5.06
C PHE A 40 7.63 -12.64 -6.42
N ASN A 41 8.45 -12.49 -7.47
CA ASN A 41 8.15 -12.93 -8.83
C ASN A 41 6.81 -12.39 -9.39
N VAL A 42 6.42 -11.20 -8.96
CA VAL A 42 5.18 -10.51 -9.38
C VAL A 42 5.53 -9.11 -9.88
N ASP A 43 4.74 -8.61 -10.84
CA ASP A 43 4.85 -7.22 -11.27
C ASP A 43 4.05 -6.33 -10.31
N LEU A 44 4.65 -5.21 -9.89
CA LEU A 44 3.96 -4.20 -9.10
C LEU A 44 2.81 -3.60 -9.93
N PRO A 45 1.58 -3.49 -9.41
CA PRO A 45 0.48 -2.89 -10.16
C PRO A 45 0.77 -1.45 -10.57
N SER A 46 0.50 -1.10 -11.83
CA SER A 46 0.76 0.25 -12.36
C SER A 46 -0.02 1.35 -11.62
N GLU A 47 -1.21 1.02 -11.15
CA GLU A 47 -2.10 1.85 -10.36
C GLU A 47 -1.49 2.14 -8.98
N TYR A 48 -0.81 1.15 -8.40
CA TYR A 48 -0.13 1.30 -7.14
C TYR A 48 1.17 2.12 -7.29
N GLU A 49 1.88 1.98 -8.40
CA GLU A 49 2.99 2.89 -8.72
C GLU A 49 2.53 4.35 -8.85
N GLU A 50 1.36 4.58 -9.45
CA GLU A 50 0.76 5.91 -9.52
C GLU A 50 0.37 6.43 -8.13
N PHE A 51 -0.10 5.54 -7.25
CA PHE A 51 -0.32 5.86 -5.84
C PHE A 51 0.98 6.33 -5.17
N LEU A 52 2.07 5.56 -5.26
CA LEU A 52 3.37 5.91 -4.68
C LEU A 52 3.94 7.24 -5.21
N LYS A 53 3.75 7.52 -6.51
CA LYS A 53 4.13 8.80 -7.15
C LYS A 53 3.20 9.95 -6.82
N THR A 54 2.08 9.69 -6.15
CA THR A 54 1.17 10.71 -5.63
C THR A 54 1.42 10.94 -4.13
N VAL A 55 1.65 9.87 -3.37
CA VAL A 55 1.98 9.87 -1.95
C VAL A 55 2.73 8.56 -1.62
N ASN A 56 3.94 8.65 -1.06
CA ASN A 56 4.79 7.47 -0.85
C ASN A 56 4.40 6.71 0.43
N GLY A 57 3.40 5.85 0.30
CA GLY A 57 2.76 5.20 1.43
C GLY A 57 1.90 6.18 2.24
N LEU A 58 1.01 5.63 3.06
CA LEU A 58 0.07 6.39 3.86
C LEU A 58 -0.11 5.68 5.19
N ASP A 59 -0.09 6.43 6.29
CA ASP A 59 -0.53 5.98 7.61
C ASP A 59 -1.53 7.02 8.10
N PHE A 60 -2.82 6.66 8.09
CA PHE A 60 -3.90 7.58 8.41
C PHE A 60 -5.08 6.83 9.04
N ASP A 61 -5.46 7.25 10.25
CA ASP A 61 -6.59 6.71 11.03
C ASP A 61 -6.72 5.17 11.00
N GLY A 62 -5.59 4.50 11.23
CA GLY A 62 -5.53 3.04 11.29
C GLY A 62 -5.51 2.32 9.96
N LEU A 63 -5.50 3.04 8.82
CA LEU A 63 -5.16 2.51 7.50
C LEU A 63 -3.67 2.77 7.21
N VAL A 64 -2.95 1.70 6.86
CA VAL A 64 -1.57 1.76 6.39
C VAL A 64 -1.51 1.24 4.96
N LEU A 65 -1.21 2.12 4.00
CA LEU A 65 -0.85 1.72 2.63
C LEU A 65 0.67 1.78 2.50
N TYR A 66 1.27 0.70 2.04
CA TYR A 66 2.72 0.57 2.05
C TYR A 66 3.41 1.51 1.04
N GLY A 67 4.62 1.93 1.38
CA GLY A 67 5.44 2.80 0.56
C GLY A 67 6.63 2.07 -0.06
N VAL A 68 7.46 2.83 -0.77
CA VAL A 68 8.80 2.41 -1.14
C VAL A 68 9.61 2.18 0.13
N ASP A 69 10.22 1.00 0.25
CA ASP A 69 11.09 0.64 1.36
C ASP A 69 12.19 1.69 1.57
N PRO A 70 12.47 2.12 2.82
CA PRO A 70 13.44 3.19 3.10
C PRO A 70 14.82 2.96 2.46
N SER A 71 15.25 1.70 2.35
CA SER A 71 16.51 1.30 1.72
C SER A 71 16.59 1.56 0.21
N LEU A 72 15.47 1.83 -0.45
CA LEU A 72 15.38 2.08 -1.89
C LEU A 72 15.24 3.58 -2.24
N LEU A 73 15.05 4.44 -1.24
CA LEU A 73 14.90 5.88 -1.41
C LEU A 73 16.21 6.53 -1.89
N GLU A 74 16.10 7.63 -2.65
CA GLU A 74 17.28 8.39 -3.12
C GLU A 74 17.90 9.24 -2.02
N THR A 75 17.09 9.61 -1.02
CA THR A 75 17.49 10.44 0.12
C THR A 75 16.77 9.95 1.37
N GLU A 76 17.42 10.05 2.52
CA GLU A 76 16.75 9.82 3.80
C GLU A 76 15.63 10.85 4.00
N ARG A 77 14.50 10.37 4.52
CA ARG A 77 13.32 11.18 4.83
C ARG A 77 12.97 10.96 6.29
N ASP A 78 12.56 12.03 6.98
CA ASP A 78 12.04 11.96 8.34
C ASP A 78 10.62 11.35 8.41
N GLU A 79 10.05 10.98 7.26
CA GLU A 79 8.72 10.40 7.11
C GLU A 79 8.75 8.93 7.51
N GLN A 80 7.80 8.52 8.36
CA GLN A 80 7.66 7.13 8.74
C GLN A 80 6.90 6.39 7.63
N ILE A 81 7.64 5.62 6.83
CA ILE A 81 7.11 4.84 5.72
C ILE A 81 7.20 3.36 6.07
N CYS A 82 6.05 2.69 6.10
CA CYS A 82 5.99 1.23 6.11
C CYS A 82 6.36 0.69 4.73
N GLY A 83 7.55 0.09 4.60
CA GLY A 83 8.05 -0.44 3.34
C GLY A 83 7.25 -1.64 2.83
N LEU A 84 6.92 -1.66 1.55
CA LEU A 84 6.14 -2.74 0.94
C LEU A 84 6.85 -4.09 1.05
N ILE A 85 8.15 -4.16 0.76
CA ILE A 85 8.88 -5.42 0.75
C ILE A 85 9.11 -5.91 2.17
N GLU A 86 9.64 -5.06 3.05
CA GLU A 86 9.88 -5.39 4.45
C GLU A 86 8.61 -5.88 5.14
N THR A 87 7.46 -5.24 4.86
CA THR A 87 6.19 -5.63 5.45
C THR A 87 5.65 -6.95 4.87
N ASN A 88 5.79 -7.19 3.57
CA ASN A 88 5.43 -8.48 2.98
C ASN A 88 6.31 -9.62 3.51
N GLU A 89 7.60 -9.38 3.75
CA GLU A 89 8.50 -10.38 4.35
C GLU A 89 8.04 -10.81 5.74
N ILE A 90 7.51 -9.87 6.55
CA ILE A 90 6.90 -10.15 7.85
C ILE A 90 5.64 -11.01 7.69
N TRP A 91 4.72 -10.64 6.78
CA TRP A 91 3.53 -11.46 6.51
C TRP A 91 3.90 -12.86 6.02
N TYR A 92 4.94 -12.97 5.21
CA TYR A 92 5.40 -14.25 4.65
C TYR A 92 6.07 -15.18 5.66
N GLU A 93 6.28 -14.75 6.91
CA GLU A 93 6.58 -15.67 8.02
C GLU A 93 5.47 -16.71 8.20
N ASN A 94 4.23 -16.38 7.79
CA ASN A 94 3.16 -17.35 7.59
C ASN A 94 3.13 -17.84 6.14
N GLU A 95 3.40 -19.13 5.92
CA GLU A 95 3.42 -19.74 4.58
C GLU A 95 2.11 -19.54 3.80
N PHE A 96 0.94 -19.50 4.48
CA PHE A 96 -0.34 -19.27 3.81
C PHE A 96 -0.48 -17.84 3.26
N GLN A 97 0.27 -16.89 3.80
CA GLN A 97 0.22 -15.48 3.36
C GLN A 97 1.07 -15.25 2.11
N LYS A 98 1.96 -16.19 1.75
CA LYS A 98 2.77 -16.12 0.51
C LYS A 98 1.96 -16.20 -0.79
N GLU A 99 0.66 -16.46 -0.70
CA GLU A 99 -0.26 -16.44 -1.83
C GLU A 99 -0.65 -15.01 -2.26
N TYR A 100 -0.28 -13.99 -1.48
CA TYR A 100 -0.74 -12.61 -1.66
C TYR A 100 0.40 -11.61 -1.67
N LEU A 101 0.36 -10.62 -2.55
CA LEU A 101 1.14 -9.39 -2.39
C LEU A 101 0.30 -8.39 -1.59
N PHE A 102 0.69 -8.12 -0.35
CA PHE A 102 0.03 -7.13 0.50
C PHE A 102 0.44 -5.71 0.09
N LEU A 103 -0.55 -4.85 -0.09
CA LEU A 103 -0.40 -3.45 -0.50
C LEU A 103 -0.76 -2.48 0.64
N GLY A 104 -1.37 -3.00 1.70
CA GLY A 104 -1.68 -2.27 2.90
C GLY A 104 -2.47 -3.12 3.88
N ASP A 105 -2.71 -2.56 5.05
CA ASP A 105 -3.55 -3.16 6.06
C ASP A 105 -4.24 -2.09 6.90
N SER A 106 -5.31 -2.49 7.58
CA SER A 106 -5.95 -1.71 8.60
C SER A 106 -5.92 -2.45 9.94
N ASN A 107 -6.58 -1.88 10.94
CA ASN A 107 -6.81 -2.54 12.22
C ASN A 107 -7.47 -3.92 12.10
N ILE A 108 -8.29 -4.15 11.06
CA ILE A 108 -9.11 -5.35 10.92
C ILE A 108 -9.01 -6.05 9.57
N ALA A 109 -8.29 -5.47 8.59
CA ALA A 109 -8.24 -6.03 7.26
C ALA A 109 -6.85 -5.94 6.62
N TRP A 110 -6.59 -6.80 5.65
CA TRP A 110 -5.48 -6.72 4.71
C TRP A 110 -6.01 -6.37 3.32
N PHE A 111 -5.29 -5.50 2.61
CA PHE A 111 -5.56 -5.15 1.21
C PHE A 111 -4.44 -5.72 0.34
N CYS A 112 -4.78 -6.64 -0.56
CA CYS A 112 -3.75 -7.43 -1.24
C CYS A 112 -4.16 -7.83 -2.65
N LYS A 113 -3.16 -8.25 -3.42
CA LYS A 113 -3.32 -8.90 -4.73
C LYS A 113 -3.05 -10.38 -4.59
N ASN A 114 -3.99 -11.23 -4.98
CA ASN A 114 -3.78 -12.66 -5.11
C ASN A 114 -2.75 -12.94 -6.22
N LEU A 115 -1.71 -13.71 -5.91
CA LEU A 115 -0.63 -14.00 -6.85
C LEU A 115 -1.01 -15.07 -7.87
N SER A 116 -1.99 -15.92 -7.57
CA SER A 116 -2.39 -17.04 -8.43
C SER A 116 -3.24 -16.60 -9.63
N ASP A 117 -4.20 -15.69 -9.42
CA ASP A 117 -5.15 -15.23 -10.44
C ASP A 117 -5.11 -13.72 -10.69
N GLY A 118 -4.40 -12.96 -9.85
CA GLY A 118 -4.24 -11.51 -9.99
C GLY A 118 -5.39 -10.68 -9.42
N THR A 119 -6.38 -11.30 -8.78
CA THR A 119 -7.51 -10.60 -8.15
C THR A 119 -7.06 -9.71 -6.99
N TYR A 120 -7.79 -8.62 -6.74
CA TYR A 120 -7.56 -7.75 -5.59
C TYR A 120 -8.58 -8.06 -4.50
N LEU A 121 -8.13 -8.14 -3.25
CA LEU A 121 -8.91 -8.67 -2.15
C LEU A 121 -8.77 -7.80 -0.90
N GLU A 122 -9.88 -7.67 -0.18
CA GLU A 122 -9.87 -7.34 1.24
C GLU A 122 -10.04 -8.63 2.04
N LEU A 123 -9.12 -8.89 2.96
CA LEU A 123 -9.13 -10.06 3.82
C LEU A 123 -9.29 -9.65 5.27
N ASP A 124 -10.10 -10.38 6.03
CA ASP A 124 -10.15 -10.22 7.49
C ASP A 124 -8.78 -10.49 8.11
N LYS A 125 -8.33 -9.59 8.98
CA LYS A 125 -7.12 -9.74 9.77
C LYS A 125 -7.53 -10.08 11.22
N PRO A 126 -7.14 -11.25 11.75
CA PRO A 126 -6.05 -12.11 11.28
C PRO A 126 -6.49 -13.37 10.50
N SER A 127 -7.78 -13.59 10.25
CA SER A 127 -8.24 -14.92 9.79
C SER A 127 -7.88 -15.25 8.33
N GLY A 128 -7.64 -14.23 7.49
CA GLY A 128 -7.44 -14.37 6.05
C GLY A 128 -8.73 -14.67 5.28
N THR A 129 -9.89 -14.56 5.92
CA THR A 129 -11.19 -14.76 5.26
C THR A 129 -11.42 -13.64 4.25
N VAL A 130 -11.77 -13.99 3.01
CA VAL A 130 -12.14 -12.97 2.00
C VAL A 130 -13.37 -12.22 2.46
N MET A 131 -13.23 -10.91 2.63
CA MET A 131 -14.32 -9.98 2.94
C MET A 131 -14.90 -9.39 1.65
N GLU A 132 -14.02 -8.92 0.76
CA GLU A 132 -14.41 -8.33 -0.53
C GLU A 132 -13.43 -8.71 -1.65
N THR A 133 -13.91 -8.62 -2.88
CA THR A 133 -13.12 -8.82 -4.10
C THR A 133 -13.32 -7.64 -5.04
N TYR A 134 -12.23 -7.11 -5.57
CA TYR A 134 -12.21 -5.94 -6.42
C TYR A 134 -11.74 -6.27 -7.83
N ASP A 135 -12.34 -5.62 -8.82
CA ASP A 135 -11.99 -5.79 -10.23
C ASP A 135 -10.59 -5.24 -10.55
N ASP A 136 -10.14 -4.22 -9.81
CA ASP A 136 -8.85 -3.58 -10.01
C ASP A 136 -8.27 -2.93 -8.74
N CYS A 137 -6.98 -2.58 -8.80
CA CYS A 137 -6.25 -1.97 -7.69
C CYS A 137 -6.80 -0.58 -7.33
N ASN A 138 -7.28 0.20 -8.30
CA ASN A 138 -7.81 1.55 -8.05
C ASN A 138 -9.08 1.48 -7.20
N THR A 139 -9.93 0.49 -7.45
CA THR A 139 -11.17 0.25 -6.73
C THR A 139 -10.86 -0.20 -5.30
N MET A 140 -9.91 -1.14 -5.12
CA MET A 140 -9.47 -1.54 -3.78
C MET A 140 -8.90 -0.37 -2.97
N LEU A 141 -8.03 0.46 -3.57
CA LEU A 141 -7.49 1.66 -2.92
C LEU A 141 -8.59 2.65 -2.54
N GLU A 142 -9.57 2.82 -3.43
CA GLU A 142 -10.69 3.71 -3.20
C GLU A 142 -11.56 3.25 -2.03
N GLU A 143 -11.90 1.96 -1.95
CA GLU A 143 -12.67 1.43 -0.83
C GLU A 143 -11.88 1.49 0.49
N ALA A 144 -10.59 1.16 0.48
CA ALA A 144 -9.73 1.30 1.65
C ALA A 144 -9.71 2.75 2.18
N LEU A 145 -9.55 3.73 1.28
CA LEU A 145 -9.53 5.16 1.64
C LEU A 145 -10.90 5.71 2.04
N LYS A 146 -11.99 5.17 1.50
CA LYS A 146 -13.36 5.56 1.91
C LYS A 146 -13.59 5.25 3.38
N VAL A 147 -13.20 4.06 3.85
CA VAL A 147 -13.46 3.61 5.22
C VAL A 147 -12.82 4.53 6.27
N THR A 148 -11.63 5.06 5.98
CA THR A 148 -10.88 5.94 6.90
C THR A 148 -11.36 7.41 6.90
N LEU A 149 -12.19 7.81 5.93
CA LEU A 149 -12.73 9.17 5.81
C LEU A 149 -14.17 9.32 6.34
N LEU A 150 -14.77 8.25 6.87
CA LEU A 150 -16.14 8.21 7.40
C LEU A 150 -16.20 8.55 8.89
#